data_AF-A0A9X4M559-F1
#
_entry.id   AF-A0A9X4M559-F1
#
_cell.length_a   1.000
_cell.length_b   1.000
_cell.length_c   1.000
_cell.angle_alpha   90.00
_cell.angle_beta   90.00
_cell.angle_gamma   90.00
#
_symmetry.space_group_name_H-M   'P 1'
#
loop_
_entity.id
_entity.type
_entity.pdbx_description
1 polymer ?
#
loop_
_entity_poly.entity_id
_entity_poly.type
_entity_poly.pdbx_seq_one_letter_code
_entity_poly.pdbx_strand_id
1 'polypeptide(L)' 'MSFLLSSPFLAPIVYATIAGAYLLVIPLLVLFYFKARWYKTGSLERVFLCFLAFFFFPGLLLLSPFFNFRPQARAI' A
#
# COMPACT_ATOMS: atom_id res chain seq x y z
N MET A 1 9.68 15.38 32.08
CA MET A 1 8.92 14.31 31.40
C MET A 1 8.78 14.67 29.92
N SER A 2 9.44 13.87 29.07
CA SER A 2 9.35 13.76 27.60
C SER A 2 8.60 14.85 26.81
N PHE A 3 9.34 15.89 26.40
CA PHE A 3 8.90 16.93 25.46
C PHE A 3 8.22 16.38 24.20
N LEU A 4 8.70 15.24 23.68
CA LEU A 4 8.16 14.55 22.50
C LEU A 4 6.78 13.91 22.71
N LEU A 5 6.37 13.64 23.96
CA LEU A 5 5.03 13.11 24.27
C LEU A 5 3.99 14.20 24.48
N SER A 6 4.35 15.48 24.34
CA SER A 6 3.39 16.58 24.43
C SER A 6 2.55 16.67 23.15
N SER A 7 1.28 17.03 23.30
CA SER A 7 0.28 17.07 22.23
C SER A 7 0.72 17.78 20.94
N PRO A 8 1.40 18.95 20.95
CA PRO A 8 1.77 19.63 19.70
C PRO A 8 2.81 18.85 18.86
N PHE A 9 3.62 17.98 19.47
CA PHE A 9 4.59 17.16 18.76
C PHE A 9 4.09 15.74 18.52
N LEU A 10 3.39 15.17 19.50
CA LEU A 10 2.87 13.81 19.41
C LEU A 10 1.80 13.69 18.32
N ALA A 11 0.86 14.64 18.23
CA ALA A 11 -0.21 14.59 17.24
C ALA A 11 0.31 14.54 15.78
N PRO A 12 1.15 15.48 15.31
CA PRO A 12 1.65 15.42 13.94
C PRO A 12 2.51 14.19 13.67
N ILE A 13 3.29 13.71 14.64
CA ILE A 13 4.07 12.46 14.48
C ILE A 13 3.12 11.29 14.23
N VAL A 14 2.06 11.17 15.03
CA VAL A 14 1.06 10.10 14.88
C VAL A 14 0.37 10.20 13.53
N TYR A 15 -0.12 11.38 13.14
CA TYR A 15 -0.79 11.56 11.85
C TYR A 15 0.15 11.33 10.67
N ALA A 16 1.42 11.77 10.74
CA ALA A 16 2.41 11.51 9.72
C ALA A 16 2.74 10.01 9.61
N THR A 17 2.77 9.30 10.74
CA THR A 17 2.99 7.85 10.76
C THR A 17 1.82 7.12 10.11
N ILE A 18 0.58 7.48 10.48
CA ILE A 18 -0.63 6.91 9.89
C ILE A 18 -0.69 7.23 8.38
N ALA A 19 -0.41 8.47 7.99
CA ALA A 19 -0.39 8.88 6.60
C ALA A 19 0.70 8.15 5.80
N GLY A 20 1.91 8.00 6.36
CA GLY A 20 3.00 7.24 5.74
C GLY A 20 2.66 5.76 5.58
N ALA A 21 2.02 5.16 6.59
CA ALA A 21 1.52 3.80 6.50
C ALA A 21 0.45 3.66 5.40
N TYR A 22 -0.50 4.59 5.34
CA TYR A 22 -1.62 4.59 4.40
C TYR A 22 -1.21 4.89 2.95
N LEU A 23 -0.23 5.79 2.72
CA LEU A 23 0.17 6.21 1.38
C LEU A 23 1.35 5.40 0.81
N LEU A 24 2.22 4.86 1.66
CA LEU A 24 3.45 4.19 1.21
C LEU A 24 3.48 2.71 1.61
N VAL A 25 3.41 2.41 2.90
CA VAL A 25 3.69 1.05 3.40
C VAL A 25 2.62 0.06 2.95
N ILE A 26 1.35 0.32 3.27
CA ILE A 26 0.25 -0.61 2.93
C ILE A 26 0.03 -0.70 1.41
N PRO A 27 -0.02 0.40 0.64
CA PRO A 27 -0.16 0.33 -0.82
C PRO A 27 0.96 -0.47 -1.48
N LEU A 28 2.20 -0.35 -0.98
CA LEU A 28 3.32 -1.14 -1.48
C LEU A 28 3.11 -2.65 -1.24
N LEU A 29 2.68 -3.05 -0.05
CA LEU A 29 2.34 -4.45 0.25
C LEU A 29 1.23 -4.96 -0.66
N VAL A 30 0.19 -4.14 -0.89
CA VAL A 30 -0.93 -4.47 -1.78
C VAL A 30 -0.48 -4.66 -3.22
N LEU A 31 0.41 -3.80 -3.75
CA LEU A 31 0.99 -3.95 -5.09
C LEU A 31 1.71 -5.29 -5.28
N PHE A 32 2.53 -5.70 -4.31
CA PHE A 32 3.22 -6.98 -4.36
C PHE A 32 2.26 -8.17 -4.18
N TYR A 33 1.22 -8.01 -3.36
CA TYR A 33 0.18 -9.02 -3.22
C TYR A 33 -0.58 -9.23 -4.53
N PHE A 34 -0.96 -8.15 -5.22
CA PHE A 34 -1.57 -8.23 -6.55
C PHE A 34 -0.67 -9.00 -7.50
N LYS A 35 0.62 -8.63 -7.61
CA LYS A 35 1.58 -9.37 -8.45
C LYS A 35 1.61 -10.87 -8.16
N ALA A 36 1.60 -11.26 -6.88
CA ALA A 36 1.73 -12.66 -6.48
C ALA A 36 0.46 -13.50 -6.70
N ARG A 37 -0.72 -12.90 -6.48
CA ARG A 37 -1.98 -13.64 -6.35
C ARG A 37 -3.03 -13.32 -7.40
N TRP A 38 -2.87 -12.26 -8.20
CA TRP A 38 -3.93 -11.80 -9.10
C TRP A 38 -4.52 -12.89 -10.00
N TYR A 39 -3.74 -13.85 -10.50
CA TYR A 39 -4.25 -14.93 -11.35
C TYR A 39 -4.70 -16.19 -10.60
N LYS A 40 -4.49 -16.26 -9.28
CA LYS A 40 -4.79 -17.42 -8.41
C LYS A 40 -5.90 -17.13 -7.38
N THR A 41 -6.30 -15.87 -7.25
CA THR A 41 -7.29 -15.39 -6.27
C THR A 41 -8.71 -15.91 -6.55
N GLY A 42 -9.35 -16.46 -5.52
CA GLY A 42 -10.77 -16.87 -5.54
C GLY A 42 -11.76 -15.69 -5.42
N SER A 43 -13.07 -15.96 -5.48
CA SER A 43 -14.10 -14.91 -5.56
C SER A 43 -14.12 -13.94 -4.36
N LEU A 44 -14.12 -14.46 -3.13
CA LEU A 44 -14.12 -13.61 -1.92
C LEU A 44 -12.83 -12.80 -1.77
N GLU A 45 -11.68 -13.43 -2.00
CA GLU A 45 -10.38 -12.75 -1.96
C GLU A 45 -10.33 -11.66 -3.06
N ARG A 46 -10.94 -11.88 -4.24
CA ARG A 46 -11.01 -10.86 -5.29
C ARG A 46 -11.77 -9.62 -4.82
N VAL A 47 -12.92 -9.80 -4.20
CA VAL A 47 -13.74 -8.68 -3.67
C VAL A 47 -12.92 -7.88 -2.65
N PHE A 48 -12.22 -8.57 -1.74
CA PHE A 48 -11.38 -7.92 -0.75
C PHE A 48 -10.20 -7.16 -1.39
N LEU A 49 -9.54 -7.73 -2.40
CA LEU A 49 -8.47 -7.03 -3.13
C LEU A 49 -8.97 -5.81 -3.89
N CYS A 50 -10.14 -5.88 -4.51
CA CYS A 50 -10.76 -4.72 -5.14
C CYS A 50 -11.09 -3.64 -4.10
N PHE A 51 -11.64 -4.01 -2.94
CA PHE A 51 -11.85 -3.07 -1.83
C PHE A 51 -10.55 -2.40 -1.39
N LEU A 52 -9.47 -3.17 -1.19
CA LEU A 52 -8.16 -2.61 -0.85
C LEU A 52 -7.62 -1.67 -1.92
N ALA A 53 -7.83 -1.99 -3.21
CA ALA A 53 -7.42 -1.12 -4.31
C ALA A 53 -8.10 0.25 -4.25
N PHE A 54 -9.41 0.29 -3.96
CA PHE A 54 -10.14 1.55 -3.83
C PHE A 54 -9.81 2.28 -2.53
N PHE A 55 -9.71 1.55 -1.42
CA PHE A 55 -9.41 2.14 -0.11
C PHE A 55 -8.01 2.75 -0.06
N PHE A 56 -7.02 2.16 -0.75
CA PHE A 56 -5.64 2.65 -0.82
C PHE A 56 -5.28 3.27 -2.18
N PHE A 57 -6.28 3.61 -3.00
CA PHE A 57 -6.10 4.17 -4.34
C PHE A 57 -5.11 5.34 -4.42
N PRO A 58 -5.16 6.37 -3.54
CA PRO A 58 -4.21 7.49 -3.64
C PRO A 58 -2.76 7.06 -3.46
N GLY A 59 -2.47 6.11 -2.57
CA GLY A 59 -1.13 5.58 -2.38
C GLY A 59 -0.67 4.69 -3.55
N LEU A 60 -1.58 3.87 -4.09
CA LEU A 60 -1.31 3.08 -5.29
C LEU A 60 -0.98 3.96 -6.50
N LEU A 61 -1.70 5.08 -6.66
CA LEU A 61 -1.44 6.06 -7.71
C LEU A 61 -0.06 6.71 -7.55
N LEU A 62 0.31 7.09 -6.32
CA LEU A 62 1.61 7.68 -6.00
C LEU A 62 2.77 6.72 -6.32
N LEU A 63 2.60 5.43 -6.02
CA LEU A 63 3.62 4.41 -6.27
C LEU A 63 3.65 3.90 -7.73
N SER A 64 2.58 4.13 -8.50
CA SER A 64 2.42 3.60 -9.86
C SER A 64 3.57 3.88 -10.85
N PRO A 65 4.24 5.06 -10.87
CA PRO A 65 5.32 5.29 -11.83
C PRO A 65 6.62 4.53 -11.49
N PHE A 66 6.77 4.03 -10.27
CA PHE A 66 8.02 3.41 -9.80
C PHE A 66 8.04 1.88 -10.00
N PHE A 67 6.88 1.22 -9.99
CA PHE A 67 6.79 -0.23 -10.03
C PHE A 67 6.24 -0.71 -11.37
N ASN A 68 7.06 -1.45 -12.13
CA ASN A 68 6.64 -2.08 -13.37
C ASN A 68 6.59 -3.61 -13.21
N PHE A 69 5.39 -4.19 -13.19
CA PHE A 69 5.19 -5.63 -13.05
C PHE A 69 5.01 -6.36 -14.38
N ARG A 70 5.67 -5.87 -15.44
CA ARG A 70 5.67 -6.54 -16.73
C ARG A 70 6.20 -7.98 -16.60
N PRO A 71 5.52 -8.98 -17.19
CA PRO A 71 6.04 -10.33 -17.26
C PRO A 71 7.44 -10.34 -17.88
N GLN A 72 8.34 -11.14 -17.32
CA GLN A 72 9.68 -11.29 -17.86
C GLN A 72 9.62 -12.04 -19.20
N ALA A 73 10.56 -11.74 -20.09
CA ALA A 73 10.67 -12.45 -21.35
C ALA A 73 10.90 -13.95 -21.08
N ARG A 74 10.19 -14.79 -21.82
CA ARG A 74 10.38 -16.23 -21.74
C ARG A 74 11.71 -16.58 -22.42
N ALA A 75 12.60 -17.25 -21.70
CA ALA A 75 13.76 -17.86 -22.33
C ALA A 75 13.26 -18.96 -23.29
N ILE A 76 13.67 -18.87 -24.55
CA ILE A 76 13.37 -19.84 -25.62
C ILE A 76 14.50 -20.85 -25.65
#